data_AF-A0A7X1WU90-F1
#
_entry.id   AF-A0A7X1WU90-F1
#
_cell.length_a   1.000
_cell.length_b   1.000
_cell.length_c   1.000
_cell.angle_alpha   90.00
_cell.angle_beta   90.00
_cell.angle_gamma   90.00
#
_symmetry.space_group_name_H-M   'P 1'
#
loop_
_entity.id
_entity.type
_entity.pdbx_description
1 polymer ?
#
loop_
_entity_poly.entity_id
_entity_poly.type
_entity_poly.pdbx_seq_one_letter_code
_entity_poly.pdbx_strand_id
1 'polypeptide(L)'
;MKHGEIGAPRNTGDVGVAPVPEVGSVKIVILNGSRQIDQVVPGVGQNGAAGWQTQKVLGENGLPQGIYQLSSANDASKKVHPQQFGGQVLHVDKQNVYQFGPSDGKGKSTVVKHNRKIFDQALDGKEPVVGQCYEVSYARGVGKVKGELSQEEGAKLQNRKVNKI
;
A
#
# COMPACT_ATOMS: atom_id res chain seq x y z
N MET A 1 5.60 24.69 -0.70
CA MET A 1 5.56 23.21 -0.60
C MET A 1 6.52 22.81 0.51
N LYS A 2 6.03 22.34 1.66
CA LYS A 2 6.92 21.89 2.75
C LYS A 2 7.46 20.50 2.37
N HIS A 3 8.78 20.42 2.16
CA HIS A 3 9.49 19.15 2.06
C HIS A 3 9.20 18.36 3.34
N GLY A 4 8.74 17.11 3.20
CA GLY A 4 8.34 16.30 4.34
C GLY A 4 9.53 16.05 5.25
N GLU A 5 9.39 16.39 6.53
CA GLU A 5 10.41 16.15 7.55
C GLU A 5 10.63 14.64 7.71
N ILE A 6 11.91 14.24 7.72
CA ILE A 6 12.32 12.90 8.15
C ILE A 6 12.10 12.87 9.67
N GLY A 7 11.28 11.92 10.12
CA GLY A 7 10.98 11.74 11.54
C GLY A 7 12.10 11.03 12.30
N ALA A 8 12.00 11.07 13.62
CA ALA A 8 12.92 10.36 14.51
C ALA A 8 12.87 8.83 14.30
N PRO A 9 13.95 8.11 14.66
CA PRO A 9 13.93 6.66 14.82
C PRO A 9 12.75 6.19 15.69
N ARG A 10 12.13 5.06 15.32
CA ARG A 10 11.06 4.42 16.09
C ARG A 10 11.64 3.30 16.96
N ASN A 11 11.21 3.25 18.21
CA ASN A 11 11.71 2.33 19.23
C ASN A 11 10.86 1.06 19.34
N THR A 12 11.47 -0.01 19.85
CA THR A 12 10.77 -1.25 20.23
C THR A 12 9.67 -0.92 21.24
N GLY A 13 8.41 -1.19 20.89
CA GLY A 13 7.22 -0.82 21.68
C GLY A 13 6.37 0.27 21.05
N ASP A 14 6.89 1.03 20.08
CA ASP A 14 6.07 1.97 19.31
C ASP A 14 5.04 1.23 18.46
N VAL A 15 3.86 1.83 18.32
CA VAL A 15 2.77 1.28 17.49
C VAL A 15 3.28 1.01 16.06
N GLY A 16 3.21 -0.25 15.62
CA GLY A 16 3.66 -0.69 14.29
C GLY A 16 5.12 -1.13 14.18
N VAL A 17 5.86 -1.17 15.29
CA VAL A 17 7.19 -1.77 15.36
C VAL A 17 7.04 -3.27 15.69
N ALA A 18 6.91 -4.09 14.65
CA ALA A 18 7.07 -5.55 14.68
C ALA A 18 8.58 -5.91 14.64
N PRO A 19 9.02 -7.17 14.86
CA PRO A 19 10.44 -7.56 14.67
C PRO A 19 10.95 -7.01 13.35
N VAL A 20 12.11 -6.34 13.40
CA VAL A 20 12.64 -5.53 12.29
C VAL A 20 12.85 -6.45 11.07
N PRO A 21 12.06 -6.28 9.99
CA PRO A 21 12.26 -7.04 8.76
C PRO A 21 13.53 -6.56 8.04
N GLU A 22 13.83 -7.16 6.89
CA GLU A 22 15.01 -6.80 6.09
C GLU A 22 15.13 -5.28 5.86
N VAL A 23 16.38 -4.79 5.86
CA VAL A 23 16.71 -3.41 5.49
C VAL A 23 16.00 -3.02 4.19
N GLY A 24 15.43 -1.81 4.18
CA GLY A 24 14.68 -1.30 3.04
C GLY A 24 13.19 -1.65 3.06
N SER A 25 12.73 -2.55 3.95
CA SER A 25 11.30 -2.83 4.14
C SER A 25 10.53 -1.55 4.45
N VAL A 26 9.34 -1.41 3.83
CA VAL A 26 8.48 -0.23 3.98
C VAL A 26 7.16 -0.61 4.61
N LYS A 27 6.66 0.25 5.50
CA LYS A 27 5.27 0.20 5.99
C LYS A 27 4.63 1.58 5.90
N ILE A 28 3.31 1.56 5.75
CA ILE A 28 2.48 2.76 5.78
C ILE A 28 1.69 2.76 7.08
N VAL A 29 1.87 3.81 7.88
CA VAL A 29 1.17 3.97 9.16
C VAL A 29 0.16 5.10 9.00
N ILE A 30 -1.12 4.80 9.15
CA ILE A 30 -2.21 5.78 9.07
C ILE A 30 -2.85 5.87 10.45
N LEU A 31 -2.48 6.91 11.19
CA LEU A 31 -2.94 7.17 12.56
C LEU A 31 -2.99 8.69 12.78
N ASN A 32 -3.93 9.12 13.62
CA ASN A 32 -4.03 10.50 14.11
C ASN A 32 -4.07 11.55 12.98
N GLY A 33 -4.86 11.32 11.92
CA GLY A 33 -5.01 12.27 10.81
C GLY A 33 -3.84 12.29 9.82
N SER A 34 -2.83 11.43 10.01
CA SER A 34 -1.60 11.43 9.23
C SER A 34 -1.31 10.08 8.59
N ARG A 35 -0.59 10.12 7.47
CA ARG A 35 0.00 8.97 6.80
C ARG A 35 1.52 9.09 6.84
N GLN A 36 2.17 8.18 7.56
CA GLN A 36 3.61 8.08 7.68
C GLN A 36 4.15 6.97 6.78
N ILE A 37 5.24 7.26 6.07
CA ILE A 37 6.00 6.27 5.31
C ILE A 37 7.21 5.91 6.15
N ASP A 38 7.20 4.72 6.74
CA ASP A 38 8.32 4.22 7.54
C ASP A 38 9.14 3.23 6.72
N GLN A 39 10.46 3.31 6.86
CA GLN A 39 11.39 2.37 6.23
C GLN A 39 12.38 1.81 7.27
N VAL A 40 12.78 0.56 7.11
CA VAL A 40 13.89 -0.02 7.88
C VAL A 40 15.21 0.51 7.32
N VAL A 41 15.97 1.22 8.14
CA VAL A 41 17.24 1.86 7.79
C VAL A 41 18.38 1.26 8.64
N PRO A 42 19.57 0.95 8.07
CA PRO A 42 20.71 0.47 8.84
C PRO A 42 21.17 1.50 9.89
N GLY A 43 21.64 1.03 11.06
CA GLY A 43 22.23 1.91 12.09
C GLY A 43 21.25 2.74 12.93
N VAL A 44 19.97 2.73 12.58
CA VAL A 44 18.91 3.50 13.26
C VAL A 44 18.38 2.78 14.50
N GLY A 45 18.44 1.46 14.52
CA GLY A 45 17.95 0.62 15.60
C GLY A 45 18.87 0.62 16.82
N GLN A 46 18.42 -0.05 17.88
CA GLN A 46 19.20 -0.22 19.11
C GLN A 46 20.56 -0.85 18.82
N ASN A 47 21.60 -0.34 19.48
CA ASN A 47 22.99 -0.82 19.37
C ASN A 47 23.54 -0.79 17.93
N GLY A 48 23.08 0.13 17.08
CA GLY A 48 23.52 0.25 15.69
C GLY A 48 22.92 -0.79 14.75
N ALA A 49 21.91 -1.55 15.19
CA ALA A 49 21.16 -2.45 14.33
C ALA A 49 20.30 -1.67 13.30
N ALA A 50 19.70 -2.39 12.35
CA ALA A 50 18.68 -1.80 11.51
C ALA A 50 17.44 -1.44 12.34
N GLY A 51 16.77 -0.34 12.02
CA GLY A 51 15.60 0.15 12.76
C GLY A 51 14.61 0.88 11.86
N TRP A 52 13.37 0.99 12.32
CA TRP A 52 12.35 1.75 11.60
C TRP A 52 12.59 3.26 11.77
N GLN A 53 12.51 3.99 10.67
CA GLN A 53 12.55 5.44 10.65
C GLN A 53 11.45 5.98 9.74
N THR A 54 10.72 6.99 10.21
CA THR A 54 9.76 7.71 9.37
C THR A 54 10.49 8.55 8.34
N GLN A 55 10.33 8.20 7.07
CA GLN A 55 10.93 8.91 5.94
C GLN A 55 10.10 10.13 5.54
N LYS A 56 8.78 10.07 5.75
CA LYS A 56 7.87 11.15 5.37
C LYS A 56 6.58 11.10 6.15
N VAL A 57 6.02 12.27 6.47
CA VAL A 57 4.67 12.45 7.00
C VAL A 57 3.81 13.20 5.99
N LEU A 58 2.61 12.69 5.72
CA LEU A 58 1.65 13.20 4.74
C LEU A 58 0.23 13.22 5.35
N GLY A 59 -0.72 13.83 4.66
CA GLY A 59 -2.15 13.71 5.02
C GLY A 59 -2.68 12.29 4.85
N GLU A 60 -3.69 11.91 5.64
CA GLU A 60 -4.31 10.57 5.59
C GLU A 60 -5.09 10.27 4.31
N ASN A 61 -5.53 11.31 3.58
CA ASN A 61 -6.25 11.20 2.30
C ASN A 61 -7.48 10.29 2.35
N GLY A 62 -8.21 10.28 3.47
CA GLY A 62 -9.41 9.44 3.64
C GLY A 62 -9.13 7.93 3.64
N LEU A 63 -7.89 7.52 3.88
CA LEU A 63 -7.54 6.11 4.02
C LEU A 63 -7.94 5.59 5.42
N PRO A 64 -8.39 4.33 5.54
CA PRO A 64 -8.66 3.71 6.84
C PRO A 64 -7.40 3.69 7.72
N GLN A 65 -7.62 3.87 9.02
CA GLN A 65 -6.57 3.77 10.02
C GLN A 65 -6.00 2.35 10.08
N GLY A 66 -4.68 2.28 10.23
CA GLY A 66 -3.99 1.00 10.31
C GLY A 66 -2.51 1.08 10.02
N ILE A 67 -1.86 -0.08 10.11
CA ILE A 67 -0.45 -0.26 9.82
C ILE A 67 -0.33 -1.32 8.75
N TYR A 68 0.18 -0.92 7.60
CA TYR A 68 0.18 -1.71 6.38
C TYR A 68 1.62 -2.01 5.95
N GLN A 69 2.05 -3.24 6.18
CA GLN A 69 3.37 -3.74 5.77
C GLN A 69 3.39 -3.96 4.26
N LEU A 70 4.23 -3.22 3.53
CA LEU A 70 4.30 -3.32 2.07
C LEU A 70 5.14 -4.51 1.60
N SER A 71 6.08 -4.98 2.43
CA SER A 71 6.91 -6.17 2.14
C SER A 71 6.08 -7.46 2.06
N SER A 72 4.97 -7.53 2.78
CA SER A 72 4.02 -8.65 2.76
C SER A 72 2.86 -8.46 1.78
N ALA A 73 2.89 -7.43 0.92
CA ALA A 73 1.82 -7.20 -0.04
C ALA A 73 1.72 -8.34 -1.06
N ASN A 74 0.50 -8.72 -1.39
CA ASN A 74 0.23 -9.75 -2.39
C ASN A 74 0.55 -9.22 -3.79
N ASP A 75 1.46 -9.87 -4.50
CA ASP A 75 1.77 -9.52 -5.89
C ASP A 75 0.64 -10.01 -6.82
N ALA A 76 -0.11 -9.07 -7.41
CA ALA A 76 -1.23 -9.38 -8.31
C ALA A 76 -0.77 -10.12 -9.58
N SER A 77 0.47 -9.93 -10.03
CA SER A 77 0.98 -10.51 -11.27
C SER A 77 1.30 -12.01 -11.14
N LYS A 78 1.46 -12.52 -9.91
CA LYS A 78 1.87 -13.91 -9.68
C LYS A 78 0.75 -14.93 -9.87
N LYS A 79 -0.50 -14.52 -9.96
CA LYS A 79 -1.62 -15.45 -10.14
C LYS A 79 -1.98 -15.63 -11.61
N VAL A 80 -2.17 -16.91 -11.98
CA VAL A 80 -2.48 -17.31 -13.36
C VAL A 80 -3.96 -17.10 -13.68
N HIS A 81 -4.85 -17.33 -12.70
CA HIS A 81 -6.28 -17.15 -12.86
C HIS A 81 -6.67 -15.67 -12.96
N PRO A 82 -7.74 -15.33 -13.71
CA PRO A 82 -8.26 -13.98 -13.74
C PRO A 82 -8.56 -13.44 -12.35
N GLN A 83 -8.17 -12.20 -12.10
CA GLN A 83 -8.44 -11.51 -10.85
C GLN A 83 -8.93 -10.11 -11.12
N GLN A 84 -9.78 -9.62 -10.22
CA GLN A 84 -10.25 -8.25 -10.23
C GLN A 84 -10.03 -7.68 -8.83
N PHE A 85 -9.47 -6.49 -8.79
CA PHE A 85 -9.21 -5.73 -7.58
C PHE A 85 -9.91 -4.38 -7.72
N GLY A 86 -10.56 -3.94 -6.66
CA GLY A 86 -11.10 -2.60 -6.54
C GLY A 86 -10.79 -2.11 -5.14
N GLY A 87 -10.43 -0.84 -4.98
CA GLY A 87 -10.06 -0.31 -3.68
C GLY A 87 -9.19 0.94 -3.74
N GLN A 88 -9.01 1.61 -2.60
CA GLN A 88 -8.19 2.83 -2.55
C GLN A 88 -6.71 2.51 -2.77
N VAL A 89 -6.01 3.40 -3.48
CA VAL A 89 -4.54 3.41 -3.54
C VAL A 89 -4.00 3.83 -2.19
N LEU A 90 -3.27 2.93 -1.54
CA LEU A 90 -2.61 3.13 -0.25
C LEU A 90 -1.30 3.91 -0.41
N HIS A 91 -0.49 3.50 -1.38
CA HIS A 91 0.85 4.05 -1.60
C HIS A 91 1.32 3.85 -3.04
N VAL A 92 2.20 4.74 -3.51
CA VAL A 92 2.84 4.66 -4.83
C VAL A 92 4.33 4.87 -4.62
N ASP A 93 5.14 3.95 -5.14
CA ASP A 93 6.59 4.07 -5.20
C ASP A 93 7.06 4.14 -6.67
N LYS A 94 8.37 4.12 -6.93
CA LYS A 94 8.93 4.22 -8.29
C LYS A 94 8.54 3.06 -9.23
N GLN A 95 8.23 1.89 -8.69
CA GLN A 95 8.01 0.66 -9.43
C GLN A 95 6.58 0.11 -9.26
N ASN A 96 5.90 0.49 -8.18
CA ASN A 96 4.71 -0.19 -7.71
C ASN A 96 3.61 0.77 -7.29
N VAL A 97 2.37 0.31 -7.46
CA VAL A 97 1.18 0.88 -6.85
C VAL A 97 0.63 -0.13 -5.86
N TYR A 98 0.39 0.31 -4.63
CA TYR A 98 -0.16 -0.49 -3.55
C TYR A 98 -1.62 -0.10 -3.33
N GLN A 99 -2.50 -1.08 -3.37
CA GLN A 99 -3.95 -0.91 -3.26
C GLN A 99 -4.46 -1.78 -2.12
N PHE A 100 -5.52 -1.34 -1.44
CA PHE A 100 -6.27 -2.25 -0.58
C PHE A 100 -6.97 -3.32 -1.42
N GLY A 101 -6.61 -4.57 -1.15
CA GLY A 101 -7.16 -5.74 -1.81
C GLY A 101 -8.42 -6.28 -1.16
N PRO A 102 -8.80 -7.52 -1.51
CA PRO A 102 -9.96 -8.19 -0.94
C PRO A 102 -9.85 -8.30 0.58
N SER A 103 -10.97 -8.17 1.27
CA SER A 103 -11.05 -8.41 2.70
C SER A 103 -10.72 -9.88 3.01
N ASP A 104 -9.91 -10.12 4.03
CA ASP A 104 -9.61 -11.47 4.50
C ASP A 104 -10.75 -12.07 5.35
N GLY A 105 -11.85 -11.33 5.52
CA GLY A 105 -12.99 -11.72 6.34
C GLY A 105 -12.74 -11.64 7.85
N LYS A 106 -11.54 -11.23 8.27
CA LYS A 106 -11.12 -11.09 9.68
C LYS A 106 -10.96 -9.62 10.10
N GLY A 107 -11.53 -8.71 9.32
CA GLY A 107 -11.47 -7.27 9.57
C GLY A 107 -10.11 -6.63 9.25
N LYS A 108 -9.18 -7.35 8.61
CA LYS A 108 -7.91 -6.77 8.14
C LYS A 108 -7.95 -6.62 6.63
N SER A 109 -7.73 -5.39 6.16
CA SER A 109 -7.57 -5.13 4.73
C SER A 109 -6.25 -5.72 4.24
N THR A 110 -6.32 -6.59 3.23
CA THR A 110 -5.09 -7.04 2.55
C THR A 110 -4.53 -5.90 1.70
N VAL A 111 -3.23 -5.94 1.43
CA VAL A 111 -2.58 -5.02 0.48
C VAL A 111 -2.16 -5.83 -0.74
N VAL A 112 -2.50 -5.30 -1.91
CA VAL A 112 -2.12 -5.86 -3.20
C VAL A 112 -1.14 -4.89 -3.87
N LYS A 113 -0.11 -5.46 -4.49
CA LYS A 113 0.93 -4.74 -5.22
C LYS A 113 0.75 -4.95 -6.72
N HIS A 114 0.82 -3.85 -7.46
CA HIS A 114 0.73 -3.79 -8.91
C HIS A 114 2.00 -3.18 -9.50
N ASN A 115 2.30 -3.51 -10.76
CA ASN A 115 3.35 -2.83 -11.51
C ASN A 115 2.90 -1.41 -11.86
N ARG A 116 3.68 -0.37 -11.56
CA ARG A 116 3.33 1.03 -11.83
C ARG A 116 3.05 1.31 -13.31
N LYS A 117 3.70 0.59 -14.24
CA LYS A 117 3.54 0.80 -15.68
C LYS A 117 2.10 0.66 -16.18
N ILE A 118 1.28 -0.20 -15.55
CA ILE A 118 -0.12 -0.38 -15.98
C ILE A 118 -0.97 0.86 -15.64
N PHE A 119 -0.57 1.62 -14.62
CA PHE A 119 -1.20 2.89 -14.27
C PHE A 119 -0.66 4.02 -15.12
N ASP A 120 0.65 4.07 -15.34
CA ASP A 120 1.24 5.07 -16.25
C ASP A 120 0.59 4.98 -17.65
N GLN A 121 0.31 3.78 -18.14
CA GLN A 121 -0.41 3.58 -19.40
C GLN A 121 -1.87 4.02 -19.34
N ALA A 122 -2.58 3.74 -18.24
CA ALA A 122 -4.01 4.01 -18.13
C ALA A 122 -4.35 5.47 -17.79
N LEU A 123 -3.39 6.19 -17.19
CA LEU A 123 -3.55 7.56 -16.72
C LEU A 123 -2.73 8.56 -17.54
N ASP A 124 -2.28 8.17 -18.74
CA ASP A 124 -1.47 8.99 -19.65
C ASP A 124 -0.24 9.61 -18.96
N GLY A 125 0.47 8.78 -18.18
CA GLY A 125 1.66 9.15 -17.43
C GLY A 125 1.41 9.91 -16.13
N LYS A 126 0.15 10.19 -15.77
CA LYS A 126 -0.19 10.83 -14.48
C LYS A 126 -0.05 9.82 -13.34
N GLU A 127 0.40 10.32 -12.19
CA GLU A 127 0.55 9.49 -11.00
C GLU A 127 -0.82 9.15 -10.40
N PRO A 128 -1.07 7.88 -10.00
CA PRO A 128 -2.30 7.50 -9.31
C PRO A 128 -2.50 8.28 -8.02
N VAL A 129 -3.75 8.68 -7.76
CA VAL A 129 -4.08 9.46 -6.58
C VAL A 129 -4.23 8.54 -5.36
N VAL A 130 -3.45 8.79 -4.31
CA VAL A 130 -3.61 8.11 -3.02
C VAL A 130 -4.99 8.43 -2.43
N GLY A 131 -5.70 7.41 -1.96
CA GLY A 131 -7.06 7.53 -1.42
C GLY A 131 -8.16 7.37 -2.47
N GLN A 132 -7.82 7.55 -3.76
CA GLN A 132 -8.74 7.28 -4.87
C GLN A 132 -8.87 5.77 -5.10
N CYS A 133 -10.10 5.32 -5.36
CA CYS A 133 -10.36 3.95 -5.75
C CYS A 133 -10.12 3.76 -7.25
N TYR A 134 -9.45 2.68 -7.60
CA TYR A 134 -9.28 2.22 -8.98
C TYR A 134 -9.75 0.77 -9.11
N GLU A 135 -10.18 0.38 -10.31
CA GLU A 135 -10.37 -1.02 -10.65
C GLU A 135 -9.17 -1.52 -11.45
N VAL A 136 -8.61 -2.67 -11.05
CA VAL A 136 -7.51 -3.33 -11.74
C VAL A 136 -7.86 -4.79 -12.00
N SER A 137 -7.82 -5.19 -13.27
CA SER A 137 -8.00 -6.58 -13.68
C SER A 137 -6.68 -7.21 -14.06
N TYR A 138 -6.51 -8.49 -13.74
CA TYR A 138 -5.39 -9.31 -14.19
C TYR A 138 -5.91 -10.54 -14.95
N ALA A 139 -5.21 -10.90 -16.02
CA ALA A 139 -5.38 -12.17 -16.70
C ALA A 139 -4.00 -12.72 -17.09
N ARG A 140 -3.68 -13.95 -16.66
CA ARG A 140 -2.38 -14.61 -16.92
C ARG A 140 -1.17 -13.71 -16.53
N GLY A 141 -1.27 -13.03 -15.38
CA GLY A 141 -0.24 -12.11 -14.88
C GLY A 141 -0.17 -10.74 -15.55
N VAL A 142 -0.96 -10.48 -16.61
CA VAL A 142 -1.03 -9.17 -17.27
C VAL A 142 -2.12 -8.31 -16.64
N GLY A 143 -1.71 -7.19 -16.05
CA GLY A 143 -2.60 -6.23 -15.38
C GLY A 143 -3.10 -5.13 -16.32
N LYS A 144 -4.32 -4.67 -16.10
CA LYS A 144 -4.92 -3.50 -16.75
C LYS A 144 -5.78 -2.73 -15.76
N VAL A 145 -5.56 -1.43 -15.65
CA VAL A 145 -6.47 -0.52 -14.93
C VAL A 145 -7.72 -0.32 -15.80
N LYS A 146 -8.89 -0.54 -15.22
CA LYS A 146 -10.19 -0.39 -15.90
C LYS A 146 -10.76 1.02 -15.78
N GLY A 147 -10.42 1.71 -14.69
CA GLY A 147 -10.84 3.09 -14.45
C GLY A 147 -10.82 3.45 -12.97
N GLU A 148 -11.22 4.67 -12.68
CA GLU A 148 -11.53 5.13 -11.33
C GLU A 148 -12.89 4.59 -10.88
N LEU A 149 -13.02 4.39 -9.57
CA LEU A 149 -14.23 3.96 -8.91
C LEU A 149 -14.62 4.97 -7.83
N SER A 150 -15.91 5.03 -7.52
CA SER A 150 -16.34 5.62 -6.24
C SER A 150 -15.84 4.79 -5.05
N GLN A 151 -15.86 5.38 -3.85
CA GLN A 151 -15.53 4.66 -2.61
C GLN A 151 -16.46 3.46 -2.39
N GLU A 152 -17.74 3.60 -2.73
CA GLU A 152 -18.75 2.55 -2.59
C GLU A 152 -18.50 1.38 -3.54
N GLU A 153 -18.16 1.64 -4.80
CA GLU A 153 -17.81 0.60 -5.77
C GLU A 153 -16.51 -0.12 -5.38
N GLY A 154 -15.52 0.64 -4.92
CA GLY A 154 -14.29 0.08 -4.36
C GLY A 154 -14.57 -0.88 -3.22
N ALA A 155 -15.34 -0.44 -2.21
CA ALA A 155 -15.70 -1.26 -1.06
C ALA A 155 -16.50 -2.52 -1.45
N LYS A 156 -17.41 -2.42 -2.42
CA LYS A 156 -18.15 -3.58 -2.96
C LYS A 156 -17.20 -4.61 -3.57
N LEU A 157 -16.20 -4.18 -4.34
CA LEU A 157 -15.21 -5.09 -4.93
C LEU A 157 -14.26 -5.70 -3.89
N GLN A 158 -13.86 -4.95 -2.86
CA GLN A 158 -13.04 -5.47 -1.76
C GLN A 158 -13.77 -6.54 -0.93
N ASN A 159 -15.08 -6.36 -0.73
CA ASN A 159 -15.89 -7.25 0.08
C ASN A 159 -16.46 -8.43 -0.72
N ARG A 160 -16.34 -8.44 -2.05
CA ARG A 160 -16.61 -9.65 -2.82
C ARG A 160 -15.61 -10.72 -2.40
N LYS A 161 -16.12 -11.85 -1.90
CA LYS A 161 -15.34 -13.09 -1.88
C LYS A 161 -14.77 -13.26 -3.28
N VAL A 162 -13.47 -13.53 -3.38
CA VAL A 162 -12.79 -13.77 -4.66
C VAL A 162 -13.45 -14.99 -5.29
N ASN A 163 -14.51 -14.78 -6.06
CA ASN A 163 -15.15 -15.82 -6.83
C ASN A 163 -14.17 -16.11 -7.97
N LYS A 164 -13.71 -17.36 -8.04
CA LYS A 164 -13.06 -17.88 -9.24
C LYS A 164 -14.06 -17.67 -10.38
N ILE A 165 -13.71 -16.80 -11.32
CA ILE A 165 -14.41 -16.69 -12.60
C ILE A 165 -14.00 -17.91 -13.44
#